data_AF-A0A968RR46-F1
#
_entry.id   AF-A0A968RR46-F1
#
_cell.length_a   1.000
_cell.length_b   1.000
_cell.length_c   1.000
_cell.angle_alpha   90.00
_cell.angle_beta   90.00
_cell.angle_gamma   90.00
#
_symmetry.space_group_name_H-M   'P 1'
#
loop_
_entity.id
_entity.type
_entity.pdbx_description
1 polymer ?
#
loop_
_entity_poly.entity_id
_entity_poly.type
_entity_poly.pdbx_seq_one_letter_code
_entity_poly.pdbx_strand_id
1 'polypeptide(L)'
;MDQYQTIVVPTFGEFKDRGSKFLAYAYPIQSEEEGLNYLKNLKKEHFKAVHYCYAYRMGLDKNNFRANDDGEPSGTAGKPILGQIDSFELTNIIVIVVRYFGGTKLGTSGLIQAYKSSTSEALKQAEITTKYLYDTFRITFDYAVMGDVMNALKKVELEIITQNFEESPYLQVIIRRSLVAEKLLQLKALIAKVSLEEAALIQTLPQVKITCLSEV
;
A
#
# COMPACT_ATOMS: atom_id res chain seq x y z
N MET A 1 -0.12 5.27 -12.23
CA MET A 1 0.77 4.40 -11.44
C MET A 1 -0.13 3.42 -10.71
N ASP A 2 0.02 2.11 -10.91
CA ASP A 2 -0.83 1.08 -10.26
C ASP A 2 -0.03 0.12 -9.38
N GLN A 3 1.23 0.45 -9.14
CA GLN A 3 2.12 -0.31 -8.29
C GLN A 3 2.75 0.60 -7.24
N TYR A 4 3.09 0.01 -6.10
CA TYR A 4 3.82 0.70 -5.04
C TYR A 4 4.78 -0.27 -4.35
N GLN A 5 5.82 0.29 -3.71
CA GLN A 5 6.75 -0.49 -2.92
C GLN A 5 6.42 -0.36 -1.44
N THR A 6 6.51 -1.48 -0.72
CA THR A 6 6.35 -1.56 0.73
C THR A 6 7.22 -2.67 1.28
N ILE A 7 7.24 -2.84 2.61
CA ILE A 7 7.99 -3.91 3.28
C ILE A 7 7.06 -5.10 3.57
N VAL A 8 7.60 -6.32 3.58
CA VAL A 8 6.78 -7.53 3.80
C VAL A 8 6.49 -7.76 5.27
N VAL A 9 7.49 -7.56 6.13
CA VAL A 9 7.44 -7.84 7.57
C VAL A 9 8.08 -6.69 8.36
N PRO A 10 7.77 -6.58 9.67
CA PRO A 10 8.43 -5.59 10.52
C PRO A 10 9.95 -5.76 10.53
N THR A 11 10.66 -4.63 10.53
CA THR A 11 12.13 -4.59 10.57
C THR A 11 12.63 -3.64 11.65
N PHE A 12 13.88 -3.82 12.03
CA PHE A 12 14.50 -3.12 13.15
C PHE A 12 15.89 -2.61 12.79
N GLY A 13 16.22 -1.42 13.28
CA GLY A 13 17.53 -0.80 13.15
C GLY A 13 17.91 -0.06 14.43
N GLU A 14 19.21 -0.02 14.72
CA GLU A 14 19.74 0.67 15.90
C GLU A 14 20.86 1.62 15.51
N PHE A 15 20.87 2.81 16.12
CA PHE A 15 21.98 3.74 16.06
C PHE A 15 22.30 4.31 17.45
N LYS A 16 23.59 4.54 17.71
CA LYS A 16 24.07 5.15 18.96
C LYS A 16 24.96 6.35 18.67
N ASP A 17 24.76 7.43 19.41
CA ASP A 17 25.62 8.62 19.39
C ASP A 17 25.65 9.26 20.79
N ARG A 18 26.85 9.56 21.30
CA ARG A 18 27.08 10.24 22.59
C ARG A 18 26.23 9.69 23.74
N GLY A 19 26.20 8.37 23.85
CA GLY A 19 25.46 7.62 24.87
C GLY A 19 23.95 7.50 24.60
N SER A 20 23.39 8.26 23.66
CA SER A 20 21.99 8.12 23.25
C SER A 20 21.83 6.90 22.36
N LYS A 21 20.68 6.24 22.46
CA LYS A 21 20.30 5.08 21.65
C LYS A 21 19.00 5.37 20.91
N PHE A 22 18.97 5.05 19.63
CA PHE A 22 17.86 5.25 18.71
C PHE A 22 17.47 3.90 18.14
N LEU A 23 16.26 3.45 18.46
CA LEU A 23 15.70 2.17 18.04
C LEU A 23 14.61 2.41 17.01
N ALA A 24 14.91 2.18 15.74
CA ALA A 24 13.97 2.32 14.65
C ALA A 24 13.24 1.01 14.40
N TYR A 25 11.92 1.07 14.42
CA TYR A 25 11.04 -0.02 14.05
C TYR A 25 10.24 0.40 12.83
N ALA A 26 10.30 -0.38 11.76
CA ALA A 26 9.55 -0.14 10.54
C ALA A 26 8.49 -1.24 10.39
N TYR A 27 7.23 -0.84 10.20
CA TYR A 27 6.08 -1.74 10.09
C TYR A 27 5.33 -1.50 8.79
N PRO A 28 4.96 -2.56 8.03
CA PRO A 28 3.94 -2.41 7.00
C PRO A 28 2.60 -2.08 7.66
N ILE A 29 1.82 -1.18 7.06
CA ILE A 29 0.51 -0.78 7.59
C ILE A 29 -0.53 -0.66 6.46
N GLN A 30 -1.77 -1.02 6.78
CA GLN A 30 -2.93 -0.82 5.91
C GLN A 30 -3.78 0.39 6.31
N SER A 31 -3.57 0.93 7.52
CA SER A 31 -4.27 2.13 8.00
C SER A 31 -3.42 2.93 9.00
N GLU A 32 -3.78 4.20 9.20
CA GLU A 32 -3.17 5.03 10.25
C GLU A 32 -3.42 4.42 11.64
N GLU A 33 -4.62 3.86 11.87
CA GLU A 33 -4.98 3.24 13.14
C GLU A 33 -4.05 2.06 13.48
N GLU A 34 -3.72 1.22 12.51
CA GLU A 34 -2.76 0.14 12.67
C GLU A 34 -1.38 0.67 13.08
N GLY A 35 -0.90 1.72 12.40
CA GLY A 35 0.36 2.38 12.73
C GLY A 35 0.39 2.95 14.15
N LEU A 36 -0.70 3.59 14.57
CA LEU A 36 -0.82 4.15 15.93
C LEU A 36 -0.91 3.05 17.01
N ASN A 37 -1.43 1.87 16.67
CA ASN A 37 -1.40 0.72 17.57
C ASN A 37 0.03 0.20 17.81
N TYR A 38 0.89 0.15 16.79
CA TYR A 38 2.32 -0.17 16.97
C TYR A 38 3.01 0.85 17.89
N LEU A 39 2.76 2.15 17.67
CA LEU A 39 3.29 3.22 18.54
C LEU A 39 2.87 3.03 20.00
N LYS A 40 1.60 2.72 20.24
CA LYS A 40 1.07 2.48 21.59
C LYS A 40 1.75 1.28 22.26
N ASN A 41 2.02 0.21 21.51
CA ASN A 41 2.70 -0.97 22.03
C ASN A 41 4.16 -0.67 22.38
N LEU A 42 4.90 0.03 21.50
CA LEU A 42 6.26 0.45 21.78
C LEU A 42 6.36 1.38 22.99
N LYS A 43 5.37 2.26 23.22
CA LYS A 43 5.30 3.10 24.44
C LYS A 43 5.18 2.28 25.73
N LYS A 44 4.52 1.12 25.68
CA LYS A 44 4.44 0.20 26.83
C LYS A 44 5.75 -0.57 27.02
N GLU A 45 6.30 -1.09 25.93
CA GLU A 45 7.55 -1.87 25.95
C GLU A 45 8.74 -1.03 26.41
N HIS A 46 8.84 0.20 25.91
CA HIS A 46 9.97 1.09 26.15
C HIS A 46 9.68 2.20 27.15
N PHE A 47 8.88 1.96 28.20
CA PHE A 47 8.40 2.98 29.16
C PHE A 47 9.44 3.98 29.74
N LYS A 48 10.75 3.67 29.67
CA LYS A 48 11.86 4.56 30.09
C LYS A 48 12.43 5.45 28.96
N ALA A 49 11.99 5.28 27.72
CA ALA A 49 12.40 6.11 26.60
C ALA A 49 11.81 7.52 26.72
N VAL A 50 12.53 8.50 26.16
CA VAL A 50 12.18 9.91 26.29
C VAL A 50 11.38 10.44 25.11
N HIS A 51 11.53 9.85 23.93
CA HIS A 51 10.83 10.23 22.70
C HIS A 51 10.50 9.00 21.85
N TYR A 52 9.38 9.08 21.15
CA TYR A 52 8.80 8.10 20.23
C TYR A 52 8.43 8.80 18.92
N CYS A 53 9.44 9.35 18.26
CA CYS A 53 9.25 10.07 17.01
C CYS A 53 8.87 9.09 15.91
N TYR A 54 8.03 9.51 14.98
CA TYR A 54 7.61 8.62 13.89
C TYR A 54 7.32 9.38 12.61
N ALA A 55 7.32 8.65 11.51
CA ALA A 55 6.71 9.09 10.28
C ALA A 55 6.03 7.92 9.58
N TYR A 56 4.97 8.22 8.84
CA TYR A 56 4.35 7.26 7.93
C TYR A 56 4.11 7.89 6.57
N ARG A 57 4.02 7.03 5.56
CA ARG A 57 3.49 7.37 4.24
C ARG A 57 2.56 6.26 3.79
N MET A 58 1.41 6.63 3.24
CA MET A 58 0.38 5.70 2.77
C MET A 58 -0.19 6.17 1.43
N GLY A 59 -0.75 5.22 0.69
CA GLY A 59 -1.42 5.50 -0.57
C GLY A 59 -0.46 5.65 -1.75
N LEU A 60 -1.05 5.64 -2.94
CA LEU A 60 -0.32 5.64 -4.21
C LEU A 60 0.18 7.02 -4.64
N ASP A 61 -0.63 8.04 -4.39
CA ASP A 61 -0.26 9.42 -4.70
C ASP A 61 0.80 9.96 -3.72
N LYS A 62 1.10 9.15 -2.69
CA LYS A 62 2.03 9.43 -1.61
C LYS A 62 1.61 10.67 -0.80
N ASN A 63 0.45 11.30 -1.00
CA ASN A 63 0.12 12.55 -0.32
C ASN A 63 -0.39 12.35 1.11
N ASN A 64 -0.75 11.12 1.47
CA ASN A 64 -1.09 10.77 2.85
C ASN A 64 0.19 10.45 3.63
N PHE A 65 0.69 11.42 4.39
CA PHE A 65 1.90 11.25 5.21
C PHE A 65 1.80 12.03 6.51
N ARG A 66 2.60 11.60 7.49
CA ARG A 66 2.78 12.32 8.74
C ARG A 66 4.23 12.23 9.20
N ALA A 67 4.71 13.29 9.83
CA ALA A 67 5.99 13.36 10.51
C ALA A 67 5.77 13.94 11.91
N ASN A 68 6.20 13.24 12.94
CA ASN A 68 5.99 13.62 14.33
C ASN A 68 7.30 13.56 15.11
N ASP A 69 7.64 14.68 15.77
CA ASP A 69 8.87 14.84 16.53
C ASP A 69 8.75 14.42 18.01
N ASP A 70 7.57 14.10 18.53
CA ASP A 70 7.31 13.64 19.92
C ASP A 70 8.09 14.42 21.02
N GLY A 71 8.14 15.74 20.89
CA GLY A 71 8.83 16.62 21.85
C GLY A 71 10.32 16.88 21.57
N GLU A 72 10.90 16.27 20.53
CA GLU A 72 12.18 16.73 19.97
C GLU A 72 12.04 18.12 19.35
N PRO A 73 13.15 18.86 19.15
CA PRO A 73 13.13 20.09 18.39
C PRO A 73 12.49 19.91 17.01
N SER A 74 11.64 20.86 16.62
CA SER A 74 10.82 20.74 15.41
C SER A 74 11.65 20.43 14.16
N GLY A 75 11.23 19.41 13.42
CA GLY A 75 11.86 18.96 12.18
C GLY A 75 13.16 18.17 12.36
N THR A 76 13.57 17.85 13.59
CA THR A 76 14.81 17.11 13.84
C THR A 76 14.65 15.60 13.89
N ALA A 77 13.42 15.08 13.93
CA ALA A 77 13.15 13.66 14.02
C ALA A 77 12.17 13.16 12.96
N GLY A 78 10.91 13.59 12.99
CA GLY A 78 9.86 13.12 12.09
C GLY A 78 10.20 13.35 10.61
N LYS A 79 10.71 14.54 10.27
CA LYS A 79 11.11 14.86 8.87
C LYS A 79 12.28 13.98 8.39
N PRO A 80 13.38 13.80 9.16
CA PRO A 80 14.40 12.80 8.88
C PRO A 80 13.89 11.37 8.62
N ILE A 81 12.97 10.89 9.46
CA ILE A 81 12.38 9.56 9.31
C ILE A 81 11.59 9.48 7.99
N LEU A 82 10.71 10.46 7.74
CA LEU A 82 9.93 10.52 6.50
C LEU A 82 10.84 10.59 5.26
N GLY A 83 11.91 11.39 5.32
CA GLY A 83 12.86 11.49 4.22
C GLY A 83 13.58 10.19 3.90
N GLN A 84 13.76 9.28 4.88
CA GLN A 84 14.27 7.94 4.61
C GLN A 84 13.21 7.04 3.97
N ILE A 85 11.95 7.08 4.43
CA ILE A 85 10.84 6.38 3.75
C ILE A 85 10.77 6.79 2.27
N ASP A 86 10.86 8.09 2.02
CA ASP A 86 10.81 8.66 0.67
C ASP A 86 12.02 8.25 -0.18
N SER A 87 13.22 8.25 0.40
CA SER A 87 14.45 7.86 -0.28
C SER A 87 14.49 6.37 -0.67
N PHE A 88 13.77 5.52 0.06
CA PHE A 88 13.59 4.10 -0.29
C PHE A 88 12.34 3.88 -1.19
N GLU A 89 11.67 4.96 -1.58
CA GLU A 89 10.47 4.97 -2.43
C GLU A 89 9.26 4.22 -1.86
N LEU A 90 9.25 3.99 -0.54
CA LEU A 90 8.24 3.17 0.15
C LEU A 90 6.96 3.94 0.47
N THR A 91 5.85 3.19 0.55
CA THR A 91 4.56 3.64 1.08
C THR A 91 3.89 2.50 1.84
N ASN A 92 2.74 2.77 2.44
CA ASN A 92 2.01 1.84 3.32
C ASN A 92 2.91 1.30 4.45
N ILE A 93 3.66 2.22 5.05
CA ILE A 93 4.67 1.93 6.07
C ILE A 93 4.67 3.04 7.12
N ILE A 94 4.90 2.66 8.37
CA ILE A 94 5.27 3.56 9.46
C ILE A 94 6.65 3.18 9.99
N VAL A 95 7.47 4.18 10.28
CA VAL A 95 8.70 4.01 11.04
C VAL A 95 8.58 4.78 12.35
N ILE A 96 8.81 4.09 13.46
CA ILE A 96 8.81 4.65 14.82
C ILE A 96 10.22 4.52 15.37
N VAL A 97 10.81 5.62 15.80
CA VAL A 97 12.13 5.67 16.42
C VAL A 97 11.98 5.98 17.90
N VAL A 98 12.32 4.99 18.73
CA VAL A 98 12.34 5.09 20.18
C VAL A 98 13.72 5.58 20.62
N ARG A 99 13.76 6.71 21.34
CA ARG A 99 15.01 7.31 21.79
C ARG A 99 15.20 7.18 23.29
N TYR A 100 16.38 6.72 23.69
CA TYR A 100 16.91 6.83 25.04
C TYR A 100 17.95 7.96 25.11
N PHE A 101 17.82 8.84 26.11
CA PHE A 101 18.77 9.94 26.31
C PHE A 101 20.07 9.44 26.94
N GLY A 102 21.21 9.88 26.38
CA GLY A 102 22.54 9.43 26.77
C GLY A 102 23.28 10.30 27.77
N GLY A 103 22.65 11.32 28.35
CA GLY A 103 23.31 12.30 29.23
C GLY A 103 23.98 13.46 28.49
N THR A 104 24.26 13.34 27.19
CA THR A 104 24.86 14.41 26.36
C THR A 104 23.88 14.88 25.27
N LYS A 105 23.74 16.20 25.11
CA LYS A 105 22.90 16.78 24.05
C LYS A 105 23.56 16.60 22.68
N LEU A 106 22.79 16.16 21.68
CA LEU A 106 23.31 15.91 20.34
C LEU A 106 23.37 17.17 19.47
N GLY A 107 22.59 18.19 19.79
CA GLY A 107 22.33 19.35 18.91
C GLY A 107 21.45 18.98 17.71
N THR A 108 20.95 19.98 16.99
CA THR A 108 20.03 19.81 15.87
C THR A 108 20.57 18.89 14.78
N SER A 109 21.83 19.10 14.36
CA SER A 109 22.46 18.28 13.31
C SER A 109 22.68 16.83 13.75
N GLY A 110 23.07 16.62 15.01
CA GLY A 110 23.26 15.29 15.58
C GLY A 110 21.95 14.50 15.67
N LEU A 111 20.85 15.14 16.07
CA LEU A 111 19.52 14.51 16.08
C LEU A 111 19.09 14.10 14.68
N ILE A 112 19.17 15.03 13.72
CA ILE A 112 18.83 14.75 12.32
C ILE A 112 19.61 13.54 11.81
N GLN A 113 20.93 13.51 12.05
CA GLN A 113 21.76 12.39 11.61
C GLN A 113 21.38 11.08 12.29
N ALA A 114 21.09 11.10 13.60
CA ALA A 114 20.74 9.90 14.35
C ALA A 114 19.40 9.30 13.92
N TYR A 115 18.37 10.14 13.72
CA TYR A 115 17.08 9.69 13.21
C TYR A 115 17.19 9.17 11.77
N LYS A 116 17.91 9.87 10.88
CA LYS A 116 18.19 9.35 9.53
C LYS A 116 18.90 7.99 9.58
N SER A 117 19.95 7.87 10.39
CA SER A 117 20.80 6.67 10.41
C SER A 117 20.03 5.47 10.97
N SER A 118 19.37 5.62 12.12
CA SER A 118 18.57 4.52 12.70
C SER A 118 17.46 4.06 11.76
N THR A 119 16.72 4.99 11.14
CA THR A 119 15.71 4.63 10.14
C THR A 119 16.31 3.94 8.92
N SER A 120 17.42 4.45 8.39
CA SER A 120 18.12 3.82 7.26
C SER A 120 18.52 2.39 7.59
N GLU A 121 19.05 2.14 8.79
CA GLU A 121 19.41 0.79 9.22
C GLU A 121 18.21 -0.14 9.28
N ALA A 122 17.05 0.31 9.77
CA ALA A 122 15.84 -0.51 9.77
C ALA A 122 15.38 -0.85 8.33
N LEU A 123 15.35 0.14 7.44
CA LEU A 123 14.88 -0.04 6.06
C LEU A 123 15.85 -0.87 5.20
N LYS A 124 17.16 -0.84 5.48
CA LYS A 124 18.14 -1.73 4.80
C LYS A 124 17.94 -3.21 5.13
N GLN A 125 17.37 -3.52 6.29
CA GLN A 125 17.04 -4.91 6.65
C GLN A 125 15.72 -5.38 6.02
N ALA A 126 14.96 -4.50 5.38
CA ALA A 126 13.65 -4.82 4.89
C ALA A 126 13.68 -5.58 3.57
N GLU A 127 12.88 -6.65 3.49
CA GLU A 127 12.47 -7.22 2.22
C GLU A 127 11.43 -6.28 1.59
N ILE A 128 11.83 -5.58 0.54
CA ILE A 128 10.98 -4.65 -0.21
C ILE A 128 10.26 -5.42 -1.31
N THR A 129 8.93 -5.28 -1.36
CA THR A 129 8.08 -5.92 -2.35
C THR A 129 7.28 -4.90 -3.14
N THR A 130 7.00 -5.21 -4.40
CA THR A 130 6.09 -4.43 -5.24
C THR A 130 4.68 -5.00 -5.12
N LYS A 131 3.73 -4.16 -4.74
CA LYS A 131 2.30 -4.48 -4.71
C LYS A 131 1.60 -3.80 -5.88
N TYR A 132 0.61 -4.50 -6.45
CA TYR A 132 -0.24 -4.00 -7.52
C TYR A 132 -1.63 -3.70 -7.00
N LEU A 133 -2.27 -2.68 -7.55
CA LEU A 133 -3.68 -2.41 -7.31
C LEU A 133 -4.55 -3.21 -8.26
N TYR A 134 -5.63 -3.73 -7.71
CA TYR A 134 -6.66 -4.46 -8.42
C TYR A 134 -8.00 -3.76 -8.21
N ASP A 135 -8.78 -3.68 -9.29
CA ASP A 135 -10.16 -3.24 -9.23
C ASP A 135 -11.09 -4.45 -9.38
N THR A 136 -12.12 -4.49 -8.55
CA THR A 136 -13.12 -5.55 -8.59
C THR A 136 -14.23 -5.16 -9.54
N PHE A 137 -14.57 -6.04 -10.47
CA PHE A 137 -15.68 -5.86 -11.40
C PHE A 137 -16.73 -6.92 -11.19
N ARG A 138 -18.00 -6.52 -11.18
CA ARG A 138 -19.15 -7.42 -11.29
C ARG A 138 -19.61 -7.51 -12.73
N ILE A 139 -19.74 -8.72 -13.22
CA ILE A 139 -20.25 -9.07 -14.54
C ILE A 139 -21.59 -9.76 -14.34
N THR A 140 -22.69 -9.06 -14.61
CA THR A 140 -24.04 -9.63 -14.61
C THR A 140 -24.41 -10.01 -16.03
N PHE A 141 -25.11 -11.13 -16.23
CA PHE A 141 -25.43 -11.60 -17.57
C PHE A 141 -26.73 -12.43 -17.61
N ASP A 142 -27.29 -12.62 -18.80
CA ASP A 142 -28.36 -13.58 -19.01
C ASP A 142 -27.80 -15.01 -19.09
N TYR A 143 -28.54 -16.00 -18.61
CA TYR A 143 -28.13 -17.41 -18.69
C TYR A 143 -27.80 -17.88 -20.12
N ALA A 144 -28.46 -17.31 -21.13
CA ALA A 144 -28.22 -17.63 -22.53
C ALA A 144 -26.78 -17.37 -23.00
N VAL A 145 -26.06 -16.42 -22.37
CA VAL A 145 -24.68 -16.05 -22.72
C VAL A 145 -23.65 -16.49 -21.69
N MET A 146 -24.06 -17.27 -20.67
CA MET A 146 -23.16 -17.74 -19.61
C MET A 146 -21.93 -18.47 -20.17
N GLY A 147 -22.12 -19.35 -21.17
CA GLY A 147 -21.03 -20.09 -21.80
C GLY A 147 -20.02 -19.18 -22.50
N ASP A 148 -20.52 -18.14 -23.19
CA ASP A 148 -19.68 -17.15 -23.87
C ASP A 148 -18.90 -16.29 -22.84
N VAL A 149 -19.55 -15.86 -21.76
CA VAL A 149 -18.91 -15.10 -20.66
C VAL A 149 -17.81 -15.93 -19.99
N MET A 150 -18.10 -17.17 -19.60
CA MET A 150 -17.11 -18.05 -18.95
C MET A 150 -15.90 -18.34 -19.85
N ASN A 151 -16.15 -18.59 -21.14
CA ASN A 151 -15.07 -18.81 -22.11
C ASN A 151 -14.23 -17.54 -22.31
N ALA A 152 -14.87 -16.36 -22.39
CA ALA A 152 -14.17 -15.10 -22.55
C ALA A 152 -13.30 -14.79 -21.33
N LEU A 153 -13.82 -14.96 -20.11
CA LEU A 153 -13.06 -14.80 -18.86
C LEU A 153 -11.81 -15.70 -18.82
N LYS A 154 -11.96 -16.96 -19.22
CA LYS A 154 -10.85 -17.91 -19.30
C LYS A 154 -9.79 -17.49 -20.31
N LYS A 155 -10.20 -17.05 -21.51
CA LYS A 155 -9.27 -16.60 -22.57
C LYS A 155 -8.53 -15.32 -22.22
N VAL A 156 -9.17 -14.43 -21.47
CA VAL A 156 -8.57 -13.16 -21.00
C VAL A 156 -7.72 -13.38 -19.74
N GLU A 157 -7.76 -14.60 -19.17
CA GLU A 157 -7.06 -15.00 -17.95
C GLU A 157 -7.49 -14.16 -16.73
N LEU A 158 -8.80 -13.92 -16.59
CA LEU A 158 -9.36 -13.24 -15.42
C LEU A 158 -9.75 -14.25 -14.35
N GLU A 159 -9.26 -14.00 -13.13
CA GLU A 159 -9.61 -14.77 -11.95
C GLU A 159 -11.03 -14.41 -11.47
N ILE A 160 -11.86 -15.44 -11.29
CA ILE A 160 -13.21 -15.32 -10.74
C ILE A 160 -13.12 -15.46 -9.22
N ILE A 161 -13.42 -14.38 -8.50
CA ILE A 161 -13.37 -14.34 -7.02
C ILE A 161 -14.73 -14.67 -6.37
N THR A 162 -15.83 -14.46 -7.09
CA THR A 162 -17.19 -14.73 -6.60
C THR A 162 -18.07 -15.22 -7.74
N GLN A 163 -18.94 -16.18 -7.44
CA GLN A 163 -19.94 -16.71 -8.37
C GLN A 163 -21.32 -16.74 -7.70
N ASN A 164 -22.33 -16.21 -8.37
CA ASN A 164 -23.73 -16.35 -7.98
C ASN A 164 -24.54 -16.72 -9.21
N PHE A 165 -25.32 -17.79 -9.10
CA PHE A 165 -26.17 -18.33 -10.17
C PHE A 165 -27.63 -18.46 -9.70
N GLU A 166 -28.10 -17.46 -8.97
CA GLU A 166 -29.51 -17.39 -8.55
C GLU A 166 -30.32 -16.62 -9.62
N GLU A 167 -31.37 -15.89 -9.23
CA GLU A 167 -32.28 -15.22 -10.17
C GLU A 167 -31.59 -14.15 -11.03
N SER A 168 -30.50 -13.54 -10.55
CA SER A 168 -29.71 -12.54 -11.27
C SER A 168 -28.24 -12.94 -11.27
N PRO A 169 -27.80 -13.82 -12.19
CA PRO A 169 -26.49 -14.42 -12.11
C PRO A 169 -25.39 -13.38 -12.34
N TYR A 170 -24.33 -13.50 -11.56
CA TYR A 170 -23.16 -12.64 -11.70
C TYR A 170 -21.86 -13.35 -11.32
N LEU A 171 -20.78 -12.85 -11.90
CA LEU A 171 -19.42 -13.19 -11.54
C LEU A 171 -18.73 -11.93 -11.03
N GLN A 172 -17.86 -12.06 -10.05
CA GLN A 172 -16.91 -11.00 -9.71
C GLN A 172 -15.50 -11.43 -10.11
N VAL A 173 -14.76 -10.50 -10.69
CA VAL A 173 -13.37 -10.67 -11.11
C VAL A 173 -12.54 -9.52 -10.58
N ILE A 174 -11.24 -9.78 -10.39
CA ILE A 174 -10.27 -8.73 -10.10
C ILE A 174 -9.42 -8.47 -11.33
N ILE A 175 -9.19 -7.19 -11.63
CA ILE A 175 -8.36 -6.78 -12.76
C ILE A 175 -7.32 -5.80 -12.24
N ARG A 176 -6.04 -6.06 -12.55
CA ARG A 176 -4.97 -5.11 -12.24
C ARG A 176 -5.32 -3.75 -12.86
N ARG A 177 -5.27 -2.67 -12.07
CA ARG A 177 -5.79 -1.35 -12.45
C ARG A 177 -5.20 -0.83 -13.77
N SER A 178 -3.92 -1.05 -14.04
CA SER A 178 -3.31 -0.69 -15.34
C SER A 178 -3.84 -1.47 -16.55
N LEU A 179 -4.36 -2.67 -16.33
CA LEU A 179 -4.84 -3.57 -17.39
C LEU A 179 -6.34 -3.49 -17.61
N VAL A 180 -7.07 -2.70 -16.82
CA VAL A 180 -8.54 -2.59 -16.87
C VAL A 180 -9.04 -2.29 -18.29
N ALA A 181 -8.51 -1.26 -18.93
CA ALA A 181 -8.98 -0.85 -20.26
C ALA A 181 -8.77 -1.96 -21.31
N GLU A 182 -7.59 -2.58 -21.32
CA GLU A 182 -7.24 -3.66 -22.23
C GLU A 182 -8.10 -4.91 -22.00
N LYS A 183 -8.18 -5.37 -20.74
CA LYS A 183 -8.87 -6.60 -20.38
C LYS A 183 -10.38 -6.50 -20.58
N LEU A 184 -10.97 -5.34 -20.28
CA LEU A 184 -12.39 -5.11 -20.55
C LEU A 184 -12.70 -5.05 -22.05
N LEU A 185 -11.81 -4.47 -22.87
CA LEU A 185 -11.97 -4.47 -24.32
C LEU A 185 -11.89 -5.89 -24.90
N GLN A 186 -10.90 -6.68 -24.48
CA GLN A 186 -10.75 -8.08 -24.89
C GLN A 186 -11.98 -8.92 -24.48
N LEU A 187 -12.46 -8.75 -23.25
CA LEU A 187 -13.64 -9.44 -22.74
C LEU A 187 -14.87 -9.13 -23.60
N LYS A 188 -15.05 -7.85 -23.92
CA LYS A 188 -16.16 -7.38 -24.75
C LYS A 188 -16.10 -7.91 -26.17
N ALA A 189 -14.93 -7.89 -26.81
CA ALA A 189 -14.72 -8.43 -28.15
C ALA A 189 -15.04 -9.94 -28.21
N LEU A 190 -14.62 -10.70 -27.19
CA LEU A 190 -14.88 -12.13 -27.11
C LEU A 190 -16.35 -12.46 -26.88
N ILE A 191 -17.05 -11.71 -26.02
CA ILE A 191 -18.48 -11.91 -25.77
C ILE A 191 -19.30 -11.54 -27.01
N ALA A 192 -18.99 -10.41 -27.65
CA ALA A 192 -19.67 -9.96 -28.86
C ALA A 192 -19.25 -10.74 -30.13
N LYS A 193 -18.18 -11.54 -30.06
CA LYS A 193 -17.61 -12.30 -31.18
C LYS A 193 -17.18 -11.42 -32.36
N VAL A 194 -16.55 -10.30 -32.04
CA VAL A 194 -16.08 -9.28 -32.99
C VAL A 194 -14.59 -8.97 -32.78
N SER A 195 -14.00 -8.20 -33.68
CA SER A 195 -12.64 -7.66 -33.53
C SER A 195 -12.54 -6.66 -32.36
N LEU A 196 -11.31 -6.32 -31.94
CA LEU A 196 -11.10 -5.32 -30.89
C LEU A 196 -11.53 -3.93 -31.35
N GLU A 197 -11.33 -3.60 -32.63
CA GLU A 197 -11.72 -2.36 -33.26
C GLU A 197 -13.25 -2.18 -33.25
N GLU A 198 -13.98 -3.24 -33.62
CA GLU A 198 -15.44 -3.24 -33.55
C GLU A 198 -15.94 -3.16 -32.11
N ALA A 199 -15.30 -3.90 -31.19
CA ALA A 199 -15.66 -3.88 -29.77
C ALA A 199 -15.48 -2.50 -29.13
N ALA A 200 -14.50 -1.71 -29.57
CA ALA A 200 -14.27 -0.35 -29.08
C ALA A 200 -15.44 0.60 -29.43
N LEU A 201 -16.17 0.33 -30.51
CA LEU A 201 -17.32 1.14 -30.97
C LEU A 201 -18.65 0.76 -30.33
N ILE A 202 -18.77 -0.46 -29.81
CA ILE A 202 -19.96 -0.90 -29.09
C ILE A 202 -20.12 -0.04 -27.82
N GLN A 203 -21.31 0.40 -27.44
CA GLN A 203 -21.49 1.14 -26.18
C GLN A 203 -21.89 0.22 -25.02
N THR A 204 -22.78 -0.73 -25.30
CA THR A 204 -23.30 -1.69 -24.33
C THR A 204 -23.44 -3.07 -24.95
N LEU A 205 -23.40 -4.12 -24.12
CA LEU A 205 -23.76 -5.47 -24.52
C LEU A 205 -25.19 -5.73 -24.01
N PRO A 206 -26.15 -6.12 -24.87
CA PRO A 206 -27.56 -6.25 -24.45
C PRO A 206 -27.77 -7.22 -23.28
N GLN A 207 -26.99 -8.30 -23.23
CA GLN A 207 -27.15 -9.41 -22.27
C GLN A 207 -26.05 -9.47 -21.22
N VAL A 208 -25.15 -8.47 -21.17
CA VAL A 208 -24.03 -8.43 -20.24
C VAL A 208 -23.81 -7.00 -19.75
N LYS A 209 -23.72 -6.82 -18.43
CA LYS A 209 -23.37 -5.56 -17.80
C LYS A 209 -22.15 -5.76 -16.91
N ILE A 210 -21.16 -4.90 -17.09
CA ILE A 210 -19.91 -4.89 -16.31
C ILE A 210 -19.91 -3.61 -15.47
N THR A 211 -19.74 -3.76 -14.16
CA THR A 211 -19.77 -2.64 -13.20
C THR A 211 -18.54 -2.71 -12.30
N CYS A 212 -17.80 -1.62 -12.17
CA CYS A 212 -16.71 -1.53 -11.19
C CYS A 212 -17.32 -1.44 -9.78
N LEU A 213 -16.81 -2.26 -8.85
CA LEU A 213 -17.21 -2.30 -7.45
C LEU A 213 -16.19 -1.65 -6.52
N SER A 214 -14.98 -1.34 -7.00
CA SER A 214 -14.00 -0.62 -6.19
C SER A 214 -14.47 0.82 -5.96
N GLU A 215 -14.47 1.24 -4.70
CA GLU A 215 -14.57 2.66 -4.35
C GLU A 215 -13.30 3.38 -4.83
N VAL A 216 -13.48 4.61 -5.34
CA VAL A 216 -12.42 5.48 -5.86
C VAL A 216 -11.42 5.83 -4.77
#